data_AF-A0A9E0RRG0-F1
#
_entry.id   AF-A0A9E0RRG0-F1
#
_cell.length_a   1.000
_cell.length_b   1.000
_cell.length_c   1.000
_cell.angle_alpha   90.00
_cell.angle_beta   90.00
_cell.angle_gamma   90.00
#
_symmetry.space_group_name_H-M   'P 1'
#
loop_
_entity.id
_entity.type
_entity.pdbx_description
1 polymer ?
#
loop_
_entity_poly.entity_id
_entity_poly.type
_entity_poly.pdbx_seq_one_letter_code
_entity_poly.pdbx_strand_id
1 'polypeptide(L)'
;EILHRESTLAKTPIADLSTALLVMTGRQDSAEGLFLPETWSYTRGDSDLDILRRSHHALTELLSSLWERRPDDSVLASPYAALTLASIVEKETGVADERKQIAGVFLRRLEKGMRLQTDPTVIYGLGDDYDGDIKRRHLRDTTNPYNTYAVHGLPPTPIALPGEAALRAVFAPDNAGALYFVAKGDGSHAFSATLEEHEENVRRYQLTRRADYRSSPKASADQ
;
A
#
# COMPACT_ATOMS: atom_id res chain seq x y z
N GLU A 1 -10.05 -6.48 15.16
CA GLU A 1 -10.47 -7.87 15.48
C GLU A 1 -9.36 -8.72 16.12
N ILE A 2 -8.14 -8.74 15.56
CA ILE A 2 -7.01 -9.55 16.08
C ILE A 2 -6.69 -9.28 17.56
N LEU A 3 -6.42 -8.03 17.94
CA LEU A 3 -6.12 -7.65 19.34
C LEU A 3 -7.28 -7.97 20.29
N HIS A 4 -8.51 -7.88 19.80
CA HIS A 4 -9.69 -8.17 20.59
C HIS A 4 -9.88 -9.67 20.88
N ARG A 5 -9.20 -10.57 20.14
CA ARG A 5 -9.18 -12.02 20.38
C ARG A 5 -8.08 -12.46 21.35
N GLU A 6 -7.08 -11.63 21.63
CA GLU A 6 -5.95 -11.97 22.51
C GLU A 6 -6.34 -12.04 24.00
N SER A 7 -6.39 -13.24 24.58
CA SER A 7 -6.97 -13.46 25.92
C SER A 7 -6.26 -12.76 27.09
N THR A 8 -5.01 -12.37 26.90
CA THR A 8 -4.13 -11.73 27.90
C THR A 8 -4.28 -10.21 27.97
N LEU A 9 -4.89 -9.60 26.95
CA LEU A 9 -5.15 -8.17 26.89
C LEU A 9 -6.49 -7.83 27.53
N ALA A 10 -6.51 -6.73 28.28
CA ALA A 10 -7.76 -6.12 28.71
C ALA A 10 -8.58 -5.69 27.49
N LYS A 11 -9.89 -5.94 27.53
CA LYS A 11 -10.80 -5.62 26.43
C LYS A 11 -11.38 -4.24 26.62
N THR A 12 -11.01 -3.33 25.73
CA THR A 12 -11.66 -2.02 25.68
C THR A 12 -13.07 -2.19 25.11
N PRO A 13 -14.10 -1.59 25.73
CA PRO A 13 -15.43 -1.57 25.15
C PRO A 13 -15.43 -0.99 23.73
N ILE A 14 -16.25 -1.56 22.83
CA ILE A 14 -16.29 -1.15 21.42
C ILE A 14 -16.59 0.35 21.27
N ALA A 15 -17.47 0.91 22.11
CA ALA A 15 -17.79 2.34 22.07
C ALA A 15 -16.56 3.22 22.36
N ASP A 16 -15.71 2.80 23.30
CA ASP A 16 -14.49 3.52 23.67
C ASP A 16 -13.42 3.37 22.59
N LEU A 17 -13.30 2.17 21.99
CA LEU A 17 -12.42 1.94 20.82
C LEU A 17 -12.83 2.83 19.64
N SER A 18 -14.12 2.85 19.27
CA SER A 18 -14.62 3.67 18.18
C SER A 18 -14.34 5.16 18.40
N THR A 19 -14.56 5.63 19.64
CA THR A 19 -14.25 7.01 20.02
C THR A 19 -12.76 7.31 19.90
N ALA A 20 -11.90 6.42 20.40
CA ALA A 20 -10.46 6.60 20.33
C ALA A 20 -9.94 6.56 18.88
N LEU A 21 -10.46 5.66 18.05
CA LEU A 21 -10.11 5.59 16.63
C LEU A 21 -10.50 6.87 15.90
N LEU A 22 -11.70 7.40 16.14
CA LEU A 22 -12.14 8.68 15.56
C LEU A 22 -11.22 9.85 15.94
N VAL A 23 -10.69 9.85 17.17
CA VAL A 23 -9.70 10.85 17.58
C VAL A 23 -8.39 10.66 16.81
N MET A 24 -7.94 9.41 16.60
CA MET A 24 -6.72 9.09 15.85
C MET A 24 -6.83 9.39 14.35
N THR A 25 -8.03 9.28 13.75
CA THR A 25 -8.22 9.68 12.35
C THR A 25 -8.07 11.18 12.15
N GLY A 26 -8.32 11.98 13.18
CA GLY A 26 -8.23 13.43 13.13
C GLY A 26 -9.20 14.01 12.09
N ARG A 27 -8.66 14.51 10.98
CA ARG A 27 -9.44 15.07 9.85
C ARG A 27 -9.68 14.08 8.71
N GLN A 28 -9.28 12.82 8.88
CA GLN A 28 -9.43 11.78 7.86
C GLN A 28 -10.75 11.04 8.04
N ASP A 29 -11.32 10.58 6.93
CA ASP A 29 -12.59 9.85 6.90
C ASP A 29 -12.45 8.37 7.33
N SER A 30 -11.21 7.87 7.48
CA SER A 30 -10.92 6.47 7.80
C SER A 30 -9.71 6.32 8.71
N ALA A 31 -9.72 5.25 9.50
CA ALA A 31 -8.58 4.80 10.30
C ALA A 31 -7.62 3.87 9.53
N GLU A 32 -7.94 3.57 8.27
CA GLU A 32 -7.12 2.72 7.40
C GLU A 32 -5.71 3.29 7.25
N GLY A 33 -4.71 2.41 7.32
CA GLY A 33 -3.30 2.80 7.22
C GLY A 33 -2.72 3.54 8.42
N LEU A 34 -3.52 3.92 9.43
CA LEU A 34 -3.07 4.78 10.54
C LEU A 34 -2.31 4.05 11.68
N PHE A 35 -1.86 2.83 11.44
CA PHE A 35 -1.16 2.00 12.44
C PHE A 35 0.08 1.38 11.82
N LEU A 36 1.22 1.50 12.48
CA LEU A 36 2.46 0.87 12.04
C LEU A 36 2.41 -0.64 12.36
N PRO A 37 2.51 -1.53 11.35
CA PRO A 37 2.35 -2.97 11.51
C PRO A 37 3.66 -3.63 11.97
N GLU A 38 4.10 -3.31 13.18
CA GLU A 38 5.30 -3.87 13.81
C GLU A 38 4.98 -4.92 14.89
N THR A 39 6.03 -5.53 15.44
CA THR A 39 5.90 -6.41 16.61
C THR A 39 5.75 -5.58 17.89
N TRP A 40 4.58 -5.65 18.53
CA TRP A 40 4.27 -4.91 19.75
C TRP A 40 4.33 -5.80 20.98
N SER A 41 5.34 -5.58 21.85
CA SER A 41 5.38 -6.23 23.15
C SER A 41 4.35 -5.61 24.10
N TYR A 42 3.67 -6.45 24.87
CA TYR A 42 2.70 -6.02 25.87
C TYR A 42 2.87 -6.81 27.17
N THR A 43 2.35 -6.26 28.26
CA THR A 43 2.36 -6.89 29.58
C THR A 43 0.93 -7.15 30.06
N ARG A 44 0.79 -7.98 31.09
CA ARG A 44 -0.52 -8.28 31.68
C ARG A 44 -1.13 -6.99 32.24
N GLY A 45 -2.32 -6.65 31.75
CA GLY A 45 -3.05 -5.44 32.14
C GLY A 45 -3.10 -4.38 31.03
N ASP A 46 -2.23 -4.47 30.01
CA ASP A 46 -2.35 -3.65 28.81
C ASP A 46 -3.68 -3.95 28.11
N SER A 47 -4.31 -2.91 27.58
CA SER A 47 -5.51 -3.05 26.75
C SER A 47 -5.16 -3.16 25.27
N ASP A 48 -6.12 -3.66 24.47
CA ASP A 48 -6.07 -3.56 23.01
C ASP A 48 -5.91 -2.10 22.53
N LEU A 49 -6.50 -1.14 23.22
CA LEU A 49 -6.36 0.29 22.92
C LEU A 49 -4.93 0.81 23.18
N ASP A 50 -4.24 0.32 24.21
CA ASP A 50 -2.87 0.74 24.51
C ASP A 50 -1.89 0.32 23.41
N ILE A 51 -2.11 -0.85 22.80
CA ILE A 51 -1.34 -1.29 21.63
C ILE A 51 -1.62 -0.40 20.43
N LEU A 52 -2.91 -0.11 20.14
CA LEU A 52 -3.29 0.76 19.02
C LEU A 52 -2.70 2.17 19.17
N ARG A 53 -2.74 2.75 20.38
CA ARG A 53 -2.12 4.06 20.67
C ARG A 53 -0.63 4.07 20.39
N ARG A 54 0.11 3.04 20.85
CA ARG A 54 1.55 2.93 20.61
C ARG A 54 1.87 2.78 19.13
N SER A 55 1.10 1.95 18.42
CA SER A 55 1.25 1.74 16.98
C SER A 55 0.96 3.00 16.16
N HIS A 56 -0.11 3.72 16.49
CA HIS A 56 -0.46 4.99 15.85
C HIS A 56 0.58 6.08 16.11
N HIS A 57 1.06 6.19 17.36
CA HIS A 57 2.10 7.13 17.73
C HIS A 57 3.41 6.86 16.97
N ALA A 58 3.84 5.59 16.91
CA ALA A 58 5.05 5.23 16.18
C ALA A 58 4.94 5.53 14.67
N LEU A 59 3.78 5.28 14.05
CA LEU A 59 3.54 5.68 12.68
C LEU A 59 3.68 7.20 12.51
N THR A 60 3.06 7.96 13.40
CA THR A 60 3.01 9.43 13.33
C THR A 60 4.41 10.03 13.45
N GLU A 61 5.21 9.54 14.38
CA GLU A 61 6.62 9.94 14.54
C GLU A 61 7.46 9.59 13.31
N LEU A 62 7.35 8.35 12.83
CA LEU A 62 8.08 7.91 11.63
C LEU A 62 7.70 8.76 10.42
N LEU A 63 6.40 8.91 10.15
CA LEU A 63 5.88 9.65 9.00
C LEU A 63 6.27 11.13 9.06
N SER A 64 6.21 11.76 10.25
CA SER A 64 6.65 13.14 10.44
C SER A 64 8.14 13.28 10.16
N SER A 65 8.97 12.39 10.69
CA SER A 65 10.42 12.41 10.47
C SER A 65 10.82 12.24 9.00
N LEU A 66 10.08 11.40 8.26
CA LEU A 66 10.31 11.20 6.83
C LEU A 66 9.81 12.40 6.02
N TRP A 67 8.68 12.97 6.40
CA TRP A 67 8.08 14.14 5.75
C TRP A 67 8.96 15.38 5.87
N GLU A 68 9.60 15.61 7.02
CA GLU A 68 10.55 16.69 7.23
C GLU A 68 11.79 16.57 6.34
N ARG A 69 12.19 15.34 6.01
CA ARG A 69 13.38 15.03 5.18
C ARG A 69 13.05 14.81 3.70
N ARG A 70 11.79 15.03 3.30
CA ARG A 70 11.36 14.82 1.91
C ARG A 70 12.08 15.80 0.98
N PRO A 71 12.27 15.44 -0.30
CA PRO A 71 12.74 16.38 -1.32
C PRO A 71 11.81 17.59 -1.46
N ASP A 72 12.37 18.77 -1.67
CA ASP A 72 11.60 20.03 -1.84
C ASP A 72 10.66 19.99 -3.05
N ASP A 73 11.01 19.20 -4.06
CA ASP A 73 10.25 18.94 -5.28
C ASP A 73 9.28 17.75 -5.17
N SER A 74 9.02 17.27 -3.95
CA SER A 74 8.04 16.19 -3.70
C SER A 74 6.67 16.52 -4.29
N VAL A 75 6.19 15.66 -5.19
CA VAL A 75 4.84 15.75 -5.80
C VAL A 75 3.71 15.40 -4.83
N LEU A 76 4.02 14.85 -3.67
CA LEU A 76 3.04 14.51 -2.64
C LEU A 76 2.61 15.78 -1.88
N ALA A 77 1.30 15.96 -1.73
CA ALA A 77 0.73 17.16 -1.13
C ALA A 77 0.73 17.17 0.41
N SER A 78 0.81 16.00 1.06
CA SER A 78 0.75 15.87 2.51
C SER A 78 1.37 14.56 3.02
N PRO A 79 1.68 14.46 4.33
CA PRO A 79 2.10 13.20 4.93
C PRO A 79 1.07 12.08 4.72
N TYR A 80 -0.22 12.42 4.75
CA TYR A 80 -1.29 11.46 4.48
C TYR A 80 -1.27 10.95 3.02
N ALA A 81 -0.96 11.82 2.04
CA ALA A 81 -0.76 11.39 0.66
C ALA A 81 0.42 10.42 0.53
N ALA A 82 1.51 10.65 1.27
CA ALA A 82 2.64 9.73 1.33
C ALA A 82 2.25 8.37 1.95
N LEU A 83 1.45 8.40 3.02
CA LEU A 83 0.92 7.19 3.65
C LEU A 83 0.02 6.39 2.70
N THR A 84 -0.88 7.05 1.97
CA THR A 84 -1.73 6.44 0.95
C THR A 84 -0.87 5.75 -0.11
N LEU A 85 0.13 6.45 -0.66
CA LEU A 85 1.02 5.87 -1.65
C LEU A 85 1.81 4.68 -1.08
N ALA A 86 2.31 4.78 0.15
CA ALA A 86 3.03 3.69 0.81
C ALA A 86 2.15 2.44 0.95
N SER A 87 0.85 2.58 1.25
CA SER A 87 -0.07 1.44 1.32
C SER A 87 -0.27 0.72 -0.03
N ILE A 88 -0.23 1.47 -1.14
CA ILE A 88 -0.27 0.90 -2.49
C ILE A 88 1.02 0.13 -2.77
N VAL A 89 2.17 0.74 -2.47
CA VAL A 89 3.49 0.11 -2.63
C VAL A 89 3.59 -1.17 -1.79
N GLU A 90 3.07 -1.17 -0.56
CA GLU A 90 3.03 -2.35 0.30
C GLU A 90 2.27 -3.51 -0.35
N LYS A 91 1.12 -3.22 -0.98
CA LYS A 91 0.30 -4.25 -1.62
C LYS A 91 0.86 -4.76 -2.95
N GLU A 92 1.63 -3.94 -3.65
CA GLU A 92 2.25 -4.31 -4.94
C GLU A 92 3.56 -5.09 -4.76
N THR A 93 4.27 -4.87 -3.65
CA THR A 93 5.62 -5.41 -3.48
C THR A 93 5.60 -6.86 -2.98
N GLY A 94 5.96 -7.79 -3.85
CA GLY A 94 6.34 -9.15 -3.45
C GLY A 94 7.82 -9.27 -3.06
N VAL A 95 8.71 -8.52 -3.71
CA VAL A 95 10.17 -8.61 -3.54
C VAL A 95 10.68 -7.33 -2.90
N ALA A 96 11.35 -7.46 -1.76
CA ALA A 96 11.76 -6.30 -0.95
C ALA A 96 12.60 -5.27 -1.72
N ASP A 97 13.47 -5.74 -2.62
CA ASP A 97 14.39 -4.91 -3.41
C ASP A 97 13.68 -4.08 -4.48
N GLU A 98 12.49 -4.49 -4.95
CA GLU A 98 11.74 -3.78 -5.99
C GLU A 98 10.92 -2.60 -5.45
N ARG A 99 10.76 -2.52 -4.13
CA ARG A 99 9.88 -1.55 -3.46
C ARG A 99 10.18 -0.10 -3.83
N LYS A 100 11.47 0.26 -3.90
CA LYS A 100 11.91 1.60 -4.29
C LYS A 100 11.59 1.90 -5.77
N GLN A 101 11.65 0.89 -6.62
CA GLN A 101 11.34 1.02 -8.05
C GLN A 101 9.85 1.18 -8.28
N ILE A 102 9.03 0.40 -7.57
CA ILE A 102 7.57 0.52 -7.58
C ILE A 102 7.15 1.91 -7.08
N ALA A 103 7.72 2.37 -5.96
CA ALA A 103 7.48 3.73 -5.45
C ALA A 103 7.86 4.81 -6.49
N GLY A 104 9.02 4.66 -7.13
CA GLY A 104 9.49 5.56 -8.19
C GLY A 104 8.55 5.60 -9.41
N VAL A 105 8.01 4.45 -9.84
CA VAL A 105 7.02 4.39 -10.93
C VAL A 105 5.78 5.20 -10.58
N PHE A 106 5.20 4.98 -9.40
CA PHE A 106 3.98 5.66 -9.01
C PHE A 106 4.19 7.17 -8.81
N LEU A 107 5.29 7.61 -8.20
CA LEU A 107 5.61 9.04 -8.05
C LEU A 107 5.75 9.72 -9.40
N ARG A 108 6.48 9.12 -10.34
CA ARG A 108 6.63 9.69 -11.70
C ARG A 108 5.33 9.67 -12.50
N ARG A 109 4.44 8.71 -12.25
CA ARG A 109 3.08 8.74 -12.81
C ARG A 109 2.26 9.90 -12.24
N LEU A 110 2.29 10.12 -10.92
CA LEU A 110 1.64 11.27 -10.28
C LEU A 110 2.16 12.59 -10.84
N GLU A 111 3.48 12.75 -10.95
CA GLU A 111 4.12 13.92 -11.52
C GLU A 111 3.63 14.23 -12.94
N LYS A 112 3.45 13.18 -13.77
CA LYS A 112 2.98 13.29 -15.15
C LYS A 112 1.45 13.35 -15.30
N GLY A 113 0.70 13.34 -14.20
CA GLY A 113 -0.77 13.25 -14.22
C GLY A 113 -1.31 11.93 -14.79
N MET A 114 -0.46 10.90 -14.89
CA MET A 114 -0.85 9.57 -15.32
C MET A 114 -1.66 8.87 -14.23
N ARG A 115 -2.61 8.03 -14.64
CA ARG A 115 -3.34 7.17 -13.71
C ARG A 115 -2.41 6.11 -13.13
N LEU A 116 -2.62 5.73 -11.86
CA LEU A 116 -1.74 4.75 -11.20
C LEU A 116 -1.95 3.34 -11.73
N GLN A 117 -3.18 2.95 -12.05
CA GLN A 117 -3.55 1.66 -12.66
C GLN A 117 -2.95 0.45 -11.92
N THR A 118 -3.33 0.29 -10.67
CA THR A 118 -2.88 -0.79 -9.78
C THR A 118 -4.09 -1.59 -9.30
N ASP A 119 -3.98 -2.91 -9.40
CA ASP A 119 -5.04 -3.87 -9.06
C ASP A 119 -5.44 -3.83 -7.57
N PRO A 120 -4.50 -3.76 -6.61
CA PRO A 120 -4.81 -3.60 -5.18
C PRO A 120 -5.82 -2.51 -4.83
N THR A 121 -5.81 -1.37 -5.51
CA THR A 121 -6.76 -0.29 -5.18
C THR A 121 -8.17 -0.62 -5.67
N VAL A 122 -8.29 -1.30 -6.81
CA VAL A 122 -9.59 -1.80 -7.31
C VAL A 122 -10.14 -2.85 -6.37
N ILE A 123 -9.31 -3.82 -5.95
CA ILE A 123 -9.67 -4.87 -4.99
C ILE A 123 -10.17 -4.23 -3.69
N TYR A 124 -9.44 -3.26 -3.14
CA TYR A 124 -9.85 -2.57 -1.92
C TYR A 124 -11.22 -1.89 -2.08
N GLY A 125 -11.45 -1.18 -3.19
CA GLY A 125 -12.73 -0.51 -3.44
C GLY A 125 -13.90 -1.44 -3.75
N LEU A 126 -13.65 -2.69 -4.17
CA LEU A 126 -14.69 -3.72 -4.32
C LEU A 126 -15.12 -4.29 -2.96
N GLY A 127 -14.22 -4.33 -1.98
CA GLY A 127 -14.51 -4.91 -0.66
C GLY A 127 -15.02 -6.35 -0.76
N ASP A 128 -16.18 -6.60 -0.15
CA ASP A 128 -16.82 -7.92 -0.12
C ASP A 128 -17.30 -8.44 -1.49
N ASP A 129 -17.42 -7.56 -2.50
CA ASP A 129 -17.80 -7.96 -3.87
C ASP A 129 -16.64 -8.60 -4.65
N TYR A 130 -15.42 -8.59 -4.09
CA TYR A 130 -14.27 -9.22 -4.73
C TYR A 130 -14.30 -10.74 -4.54
N ASP A 131 -14.55 -11.47 -5.62
CA ASP A 131 -14.65 -12.94 -5.66
C ASP A 131 -13.32 -13.66 -5.95
N GLY A 132 -12.20 -12.95 -5.83
CA GLY A 132 -10.87 -13.45 -6.19
C GLY A 132 -10.45 -13.18 -7.64
N ASP A 133 -11.34 -12.62 -8.48
CA ASP A 133 -11.02 -12.31 -9.88
C ASP A 133 -11.38 -10.86 -10.27
N ILE A 134 -10.41 -10.15 -10.86
CA ILE A 134 -10.65 -8.80 -11.38
C ILE A 134 -11.12 -8.90 -12.83
N LYS A 135 -12.38 -8.54 -13.05
CA LYS A 135 -13.02 -8.55 -14.37
C LYS A 135 -12.88 -7.18 -15.03
N ARG A 136 -12.94 -7.15 -16.38
CA ARG A 136 -12.91 -5.90 -17.17
C ARG A 136 -13.93 -4.85 -16.71
N ARG A 137 -15.09 -5.27 -16.19
CA ARG A 137 -16.10 -4.35 -15.66
C ARG A 137 -15.61 -3.60 -14.42
N HIS A 138 -14.83 -4.25 -13.55
CA HIS A 138 -14.29 -3.65 -12.32
C HIS A 138 -13.27 -2.56 -12.69
N LEU A 139 -12.40 -2.83 -13.67
CA LEU A 139 -11.41 -1.87 -14.16
C LEU A 139 -12.04 -0.63 -14.83
N ARG A 140 -13.27 -0.76 -15.36
CA ARG A 140 -14.00 0.32 -16.04
C ARG A 140 -14.99 1.05 -15.15
N ASP A 141 -15.17 0.61 -13.92
CA ASP A 141 -16.14 1.19 -13.00
C ASP A 141 -15.65 2.57 -12.52
N THR A 142 -16.35 3.62 -12.94
CA THR A 142 -16.06 5.01 -12.56
C THR A 142 -16.72 5.44 -11.26
N THR A 143 -17.57 4.58 -10.68
CA THR A 143 -18.27 4.87 -9.41
C THR A 143 -17.43 4.50 -8.19
N ASN A 144 -16.50 3.55 -8.35
CA ASN A 144 -15.54 3.18 -7.32
C ASN A 144 -14.42 4.25 -7.19
N PRO A 145 -14.35 5.01 -6.08
CA PRO A 145 -13.35 6.08 -5.90
C PRO A 145 -11.92 5.55 -5.71
N TYR A 146 -11.74 4.25 -5.43
CA TYR A 146 -10.43 3.61 -5.32
C TYR A 146 -9.94 3.03 -6.65
N ASN A 147 -10.77 3.04 -7.70
CA ASN A 147 -10.38 2.50 -8.99
C ASN A 147 -9.39 3.43 -9.72
N THR A 148 -8.09 3.21 -9.49
CA THR A 148 -7.01 3.97 -10.12
C THR A 148 -6.84 3.70 -11.62
N TYR A 149 -7.67 2.85 -12.23
CA TYR A 149 -7.83 2.80 -13.68
C TYR A 149 -8.81 3.85 -14.21
N ALA A 150 -9.76 4.29 -13.39
CA ALA A 150 -10.78 5.28 -13.72
C ALA A 150 -10.43 6.69 -13.21
N VAL A 151 -9.87 6.80 -11.99
CA VAL A 151 -9.54 8.07 -11.36
C VAL A 151 -8.07 8.47 -11.57
N HIS A 152 -7.79 9.77 -11.54
CA HIS A 152 -6.43 10.31 -11.52
C HIS A 152 -5.96 10.56 -10.09
N GLY A 153 -4.66 10.46 -9.86
CA GLY A 153 -4.07 10.69 -8.54
C GLY A 153 -4.21 9.49 -7.59
N LEU A 154 -4.13 9.78 -6.30
CA LEU A 154 -4.23 8.80 -5.22
C LEU A 154 -5.71 8.50 -4.87
N PRO A 155 -6.02 7.29 -4.38
CA PRO A 155 -7.32 7.00 -3.78
C PRO A 155 -7.55 7.84 -2.50
N PRO A 156 -8.81 7.92 -2.00
CA PRO A 156 -9.16 8.81 -0.88
C PRO A 156 -8.52 8.40 0.46
N THR A 157 -8.18 7.12 0.65
CA THR A 157 -7.53 6.61 1.85
C THR A 157 -6.42 5.63 1.48
N PRO A 158 -5.51 5.31 2.43
CA PRO A 158 -4.71 4.10 2.34
C PRO A 158 -5.59 2.86 2.09
N ILE A 159 -5.00 1.81 1.53
CA ILE A 159 -5.67 0.54 1.22
C ILE A 159 -5.13 -0.65 2.04
N ALA A 160 -4.19 -0.38 2.95
CA ALA A 160 -3.52 -1.34 3.80
C ALA A 160 -2.74 -0.60 4.91
N LEU A 161 -2.20 -1.36 5.87
CA LEU A 161 -1.18 -0.89 6.81
C LEU A 161 0.21 -1.00 6.17
N PRO A 162 0.86 0.09 5.75
CA PRO A 162 2.21 0.02 5.19
C PRO A 162 3.25 -0.17 6.30
N GLY A 163 4.25 -1.02 6.05
CA GLY A 163 5.41 -1.14 6.91
C GLY A 163 6.38 0.02 6.76
N GLU A 164 7.36 0.11 7.66
CA GLU A 164 8.41 1.13 7.61
C GLU A 164 9.16 1.13 6.27
N ALA A 165 9.42 -0.06 5.70
CA ALA A 165 10.09 -0.19 4.41
C ALA A 165 9.31 0.47 3.26
N ALA A 166 7.98 0.33 3.22
CA ALA A 166 7.12 0.97 2.23
C ALA A 166 7.09 2.48 2.39
N LEU A 167 6.97 2.97 3.62
CA LEU A 167 7.06 4.39 3.93
C LEU A 167 8.40 4.97 3.44
N ARG A 168 9.52 4.36 3.81
CA ARG A 168 10.86 4.82 3.38
C ARG A 168 11.03 4.80 1.87
N ALA A 169 10.47 3.82 1.17
CA ALA A 169 10.56 3.73 -0.29
C ALA A 169 9.85 4.90 -0.99
N VAL A 170 8.76 5.41 -0.42
CA VAL A 170 8.06 6.59 -0.96
C VAL A 170 8.87 7.87 -0.81
N PHE A 171 9.61 8.03 0.29
CA PHE A 171 10.44 9.22 0.51
C PHE A 171 11.83 9.14 -0.14
N ALA A 172 12.30 7.92 -0.44
CA ALA A 172 13.56 7.67 -1.12
C ALA A 172 13.38 6.60 -2.22
N PRO A 173 12.64 6.93 -3.29
CA PRO A 173 12.41 6.02 -4.41
C PRO A 173 13.71 5.77 -5.19
N ASP A 174 13.65 4.86 -6.16
CA ASP A 174 14.72 4.78 -7.13
C ASP A 174 14.76 6.01 -8.05
N ASN A 175 15.91 6.24 -8.67
CA ASN A 175 16.09 7.31 -9.66
C ASN A 175 15.95 6.78 -11.10
N ALA A 176 15.34 5.60 -11.28
CA ALA A 176 15.16 5.02 -12.60
C ALA A 176 13.98 5.68 -13.31
N GLY A 177 14.03 5.81 -14.64
CA GLY A 177 12.99 6.46 -15.46
C GLY A 177 11.76 5.59 -15.80
N ALA A 178 11.57 4.45 -15.15
CA ALA A 178 10.58 3.43 -15.55
C ALA A 178 9.11 3.80 -15.28
N LEU A 179 8.28 4.12 -16.27
CA LEU A 179 6.87 4.47 -16.06
C LEU A 179 5.93 3.26 -15.97
N TYR A 180 6.44 2.07 -16.21
CA TYR A 180 5.65 0.85 -16.28
C TYR A 180 6.40 -0.30 -15.60
N PHE A 181 5.65 -1.25 -15.07
CA PHE A 181 6.18 -2.53 -14.64
C PHE A 181 5.17 -3.64 -14.93
N VAL A 182 5.66 -4.86 -15.09
CA VAL A 182 4.84 -6.04 -15.32
C VAL A 182 5.46 -7.25 -14.63
N ALA A 183 4.63 -8.09 -14.01
CA ALA A 183 5.10 -9.30 -13.35
C ALA A 183 5.80 -10.25 -14.34
N LYS A 184 6.99 -10.76 -13.95
CA LYS A 184 7.75 -11.74 -14.74
C LYS A 184 7.24 -13.17 -14.60
N GLY A 185 6.44 -13.43 -13.55
CA GLY A 185 5.94 -14.77 -13.20
C GLY A 185 6.78 -15.53 -12.19
N ASP A 186 7.87 -14.97 -11.69
CA ASP A 186 8.70 -15.51 -10.61
C ASP A 186 8.51 -14.76 -9.27
N GLY A 187 7.56 -13.82 -9.23
CA GLY A 187 7.33 -12.89 -8.13
C GLY A 187 8.01 -11.53 -8.27
N SER A 188 8.92 -11.37 -9.26
CA SER A 188 9.56 -10.10 -9.59
C SER A 188 8.86 -9.38 -10.76
N HIS A 189 9.29 -8.15 -11.04
CA HIS A 189 8.76 -7.29 -12.09
C HIS A 189 9.81 -6.88 -13.12
N ALA A 190 9.40 -6.76 -14.38
CA ALA A 190 10.16 -6.10 -15.42
C ALA A 190 9.70 -4.64 -15.53
N PHE A 191 10.63 -3.71 -15.32
CA PHE A 191 10.40 -2.26 -15.37
C PHE A 191 10.75 -1.71 -16.75
N SER A 192 9.99 -0.73 -17.25
CA SER A 192 10.24 -0.10 -18.55
C SER A 192 9.87 1.39 -18.55
N ALA A 193 10.59 2.17 -19.35
CA ALA A 193 10.38 3.61 -19.46
C ALA A 193 9.26 3.97 -20.44
N THR A 194 9.09 3.16 -21.49
CA THR A 194 8.12 3.41 -22.57
C THR A 194 7.01 2.37 -22.60
N LEU A 195 5.90 2.74 -23.25
CA LEU A 195 4.78 1.82 -23.49
C LEU A 195 5.19 0.67 -24.43
N GLU A 196 5.99 0.95 -25.45
CA GLU A 196 6.46 -0.07 -26.41
C GLU A 196 7.30 -1.16 -25.72
N GLU A 197 8.22 -0.76 -24.84
CA GLU A 197 8.98 -1.69 -24.00
C GLU A 197 8.08 -2.46 -23.03
N HIS A 198 7.07 -1.79 -22.46
CA HIS A 198 6.10 -2.44 -21.57
C HIS A 198 5.31 -3.52 -22.31
N GLU A 199 4.80 -3.23 -23.51
CA GLU A 199 4.07 -4.19 -24.33
C GLU A 199 4.95 -5.38 -24.74
N GLU A 200 6.22 -5.15 -25.00
CA GLU A 200 7.20 -6.22 -25.25
C GLU A 200 7.40 -7.10 -24.02
N ASN A 201 7.54 -6.50 -22.83
CA ASN A 201 7.61 -7.25 -21.58
C ASN A 201 6.31 -8.04 -21.32
N VAL A 202 5.13 -7.46 -21.60
CA VAL A 202 3.84 -8.17 -21.48
C VAL A 202 3.81 -9.40 -22.39
N ARG A 203 4.23 -9.26 -23.66
CA ARG A 203 4.35 -10.40 -24.59
C ARG A 203 5.30 -11.47 -24.07
N ARG A 204 6.44 -11.05 -23.51
CA ARG A 204 7.50 -11.93 -23.00
C ARG A 204 7.10 -12.72 -21.76
N TYR A 205 6.40 -12.10 -20.81
CA TYR A 205 6.17 -12.69 -19.49
C TYR A 205 4.73 -13.17 -19.26
N GLN A 206 3.72 -12.56 -19.89
CA GLN A 206 2.32 -12.90 -19.62
C GLN A 206 1.66 -13.75 -20.72
N LEU A 207 2.01 -13.53 -21.99
CA LEU A 207 1.37 -14.25 -23.10
C LEU A 207 1.95 -15.66 -23.32
N THR A 208 3.19 -15.89 -22.90
CA THR A 208 3.83 -17.22 -22.85
C THR A 208 3.79 -17.77 -21.43
N ARG A 209 2.58 -17.97 -20.88
CA ARG A 209 2.40 -18.52 -19.52
C ARG A 209 3.09 -19.88 -19.39
N ARG A 210 4.25 -19.91 -18.72
CA ARG A 210 4.93 -21.13 -18.33
C ARG A 210 4.16 -21.78 -17.17
N ALA A 211 4.29 -23.09 -17.03
CA ALA A 211 3.56 -23.88 -16.02
C ALA A 211 3.88 -23.45 -14.56
N ASP A 212 4.96 -22.70 -14.35
CA ASP A 212 5.48 -22.22 -13.08
C ASP A 212 5.17 -20.74 -12.77
N TYR A 213 4.32 -20.08 -13.57
CA TYR A 213 3.92 -18.67 -13.35
C TYR A 213 3.29 -18.43 -11.97
N ARG A 214 3.80 -17.43 -11.25
CA ARG A 214 3.29 -16.95 -9.96
C ARG A 214 3.20 -15.43 -9.94
N SER A 215 2.06 -14.93 -9.48
CA SER A 215 1.81 -13.50 -9.23
C SER A 215 2.42 -13.01 -7.91
N SER A 216 3.03 -13.90 -7.13
CA SER A 216 3.68 -13.57 -5.86
C SER A 216 4.92 -14.44 -5.68
N PRO A 217 5.99 -13.94 -5.06
CA PRO A 217 7.19 -14.72 -4.82
C PRO A 217 6.89 -15.94 -3.96
N LYS A 218 7.68 -17.00 -4.14
CA LYS A 218 7.62 -18.19 -3.27
C LYS A 218 7.98 -17.73 -1.84
N ALA A 219 7.11 -17.98 -0.86
CA ALA A 219 7.46 -17.77 0.54
C ALA A 219 8.83 -18.41 0.81
N SER A 220 9.77 -17.65 1.37
CA SER A 220 11.07 -18.21 1.76
C SER A 220 10.80 -19.33 2.76
N ALA A 221 11.41 -20.49 2.55
CA ALA A 221 11.29 -21.61 3.48
C ALA A 221 12.01 -21.38 4.82
N ASP A 222 12.56 -20.19 5.03
CA ASP A 222 13.23 -19.79 6.27
C ASP A 222 12.70 -18.42 6.71
N GLN A 223 11.91 -18.45 7.79
CA GLN A 223 11.91 -17.54 8.95
C GLN A 223 10.90 -18.04 9.98
#